data_AF-A0A7Y2YWK6-F1
#
_entry.id   AF-A0A7Y2YWK6-F1
#
_cell.length_a   1.000
_cell.length_b   1.000
_cell.length_c   1.000
_cell.angle_alpha   90.00
_cell.angle_beta   90.00
_cell.angle_gamma   90.00
#
_symmetry.space_group_name_H-M   'P 1'
#
loop_
_entity.id
_entity.type
_entity.pdbx_description
1 polymer ?
#
loop_
_entity_poly.entity_id
_entity_poly.type
_entity_poly.pdbx_seq_one_letter_code
_entity_poly.pdbx_strand_id
1 'polypeptide(L)'
;MTRMVLTLILGFIAGFSVPVTLSADVLLIEEVRQAGRMDVPANGMNTAEVRARFGEPVNVHATVGDPPITRWEYDRWSVYFEYDLVLFTVLHKGAVIDKKTE
;
A
#
# COMPACT_ATOMS: atom_id res chain seq x y z
N MET A 1 40.70 -36.73 -48.13
CA MET A 1 41.12 -35.47 -47.45
C MET A 1 39.88 -34.60 -47.21
N THR A 2 38.78 -34.96 -46.54
CA THR A 2 38.48 -35.47 -45.17
C THR A 2 38.87 -34.60 -43.97
N ARG A 3 39.40 -33.38 -44.11
CA ARG A 3 39.81 -32.58 -42.92
C ARG A 3 39.53 -31.08 -42.95
N MET A 4 38.66 -30.60 -43.84
CA MET A 4 38.40 -29.15 -43.90
C MET A 4 36.94 -28.81 -44.25
N VAL A 5 36.01 -29.70 -43.91
CA VAL A 5 34.55 -29.44 -43.94
C VAL A 5 34.02 -29.27 -42.50
N LEU A 6 34.89 -29.29 -41.49
CA LEU A 6 34.50 -29.38 -40.08
C LEU A 6 35.05 -28.21 -39.25
N THR A 7 34.93 -26.97 -39.71
CA THR A 7 35.17 -25.80 -38.83
C THR A 7 34.47 -24.51 -39.28
N LEU A 8 33.45 -24.60 -40.13
CA LEU A 8 32.65 -23.44 -40.53
C LEU A 8 31.15 -23.66 -40.32
N ILE A 9 30.78 -24.45 -39.30
CA ILE A 9 29.41 -24.57 -38.78
C ILE A 9 29.40 -24.29 -37.25
N LEU A 10 30.44 -23.62 -36.73
CA LEU A 10 30.59 -23.38 -35.28
C LEU A 10 30.63 -21.89 -34.91
N GLY A 11 30.13 -21.02 -35.78
CA GLY A 11 30.19 -19.55 -35.60
C GLY A 11 28.83 -18.85 -35.68
N PHE A 12 27.72 -19.58 -35.59
CA PHE A 12 26.36 -19.00 -35.65
C PHE A 12 25.53 -19.41 -34.42
N ILE A 13 26.16 -19.42 -33.24
CA ILE A 13 25.47 -19.48 -31.94
C ILE A 13 26.07 -18.38 -31.06
N ALA A 14 26.18 -17.16 -31.59
CA ALA A 14 26.69 -16.02 -30.86
C ALA A 14 25.57 -14.99 -30.68
N GLY A 15 24.89 -15.10 -29.54
CA GLY A 15 24.38 -13.95 -28.82
C GLY A 15 23.16 -13.25 -29.39
N PHE A 16 21.98 -13.83 -29.18
CA PHE A 16 20.79 -12.99 -28.95
C PHE A 16 20.35 -13.21 -27.50
N SER A 17 21.06 -12.56 -26.58
CA SER A 17 20.62 -12.46 -25.18
C SER A 17 19.53 -11.41 -25.11
N VAL A 18 18.27 -11.85 -25.09
CA VAL A 18 17.16 -10.96 -24.74
C VAL A 18 17.33 -10.61 -23.27
N PRO A 19 17.45 -9.32 -22.88
CA PRO A 19 17.49 -8.97 -21.48
C PRO A 19 16.15 -9.34 -20.84
N VAL A 20 16.15 -10.38 -20.02
CA VAL A 20 15.01 -10.69 -19.16
C VAL A 20 14.92 -9.56 -18.15
N THR A 21 13.86 -8.76 -18.26
CA THR A 21 13.58 -7.73 -17.26
C THR A 21 13.03 -8.44 -16.03
N LEU A 22 13.85 -8.60 -14.98
CA LEU A 22 13.34 -9.03 -13.67
C LEU A 22 12.60 -7.85 -13.03
N SER A 23 11.27 -7.93 -12.98
CA SER A 23 10.50 -7.14 -12.02
C SER A 23 10.56 -7.83 -10.67
N ALA A 24 11.22 -7.21 -9.70
CA ALA A 24 11.13 -7.62 -8.31
C ALA A 24 9.88 -6.99 -7.68
N ASP A 25 9.12 -7.78 -6.93
CA ASP A 25 8.04 -7.25 -6.11
C ASP A 25 8.62 -6.36 -5.00
N VAL A 26 8.07 -5.16 -4.86
CA VAL A 26 8.39 -4.28 -3.73
C VAL A 26 7.67 -4.82 -2.50
N LEU A 27 8.44 -5.27 -1.52
CA LEU A 27 7.92 -5.75 -0.25
C LEU A 27 7.36 -4.56 0.55
N LEU A 28 6.06 -4.57 0.86
CA LEU A 28 5.31 -3.53 1.59
C LEU A 28 5.78 -3.26 3.04
N ILE A 29 6.91 -3.83 3.47
CA ILE A 29 7.45 -3.65 4.83
C ILE A 29 7.72 -2.17 5.14
N GLU A 30 8.15 -1.38 4.15
CA GLU A 30 8.43 0.04 4.36
C GLU A 30 7.16 0.84 4.64
N GLU A 31 6.05 0.52 3.97
CA GLU A 31 4.74 1.17 4.19
C GLU A 31 4.22 0.90 5.60
N VAL A 32 4.32 -0.34 6.10
CA VAL A 32 3.87 -0.68 7.46
C VAL A 32 4.71 0.03 8.53
N ARG A 33 6.04 0.15 8.34
CA ARG A 33 6.92 0.87 9.26
C ARG A 33 6.62 2.36 9.32
N GLN A 34 6.27 2.96 8.18
CA GLN A 34 5.94 4.38 8.12
C GLN A 34 4.49 4.66 8.55
N ALA A 35 3.56 3.73 8.34
CA ALA A 35 2.21 3.78 8.90
C ALA A 35 2.20 3.94 10.43
N GLY A 36 3.09 3.21 11.12
CA GLY A 36 3.25 3.33 12.58
C GLY A 36 3.77 4.68 13.08
N ARG A 37 4.19 5.58 12.18
CA ARG A 37 4.60 6.96 12.51
C ARG A 37 3.53 8.00 12.20
N MET A 38 2.43 7.63 11.55
CA MET A 38 1.33 8.54 11.28
C MET A 38 0.54 8.82 12.56
N ASP A 39 0.23 10.09 12.78
CA ASP A 39 -0.72 10.48 13.82
C ASP A 39 -2.14 10.19 13.32
N VAL A 40 -2.78 9.22 13.97
CA VAL A 40 -4.12 8.72 13.62
C VAL A 40 -4.90 8.44 14.90
N PRO A 41 -6.26 8.43 14.85
CA PRO A 41 -7.06 8.05 16.01
C PRO A 41 -6.64 6.70 16.58
N ALA A 42 -6.33 6.70 17.87
CA ALA A 42 -6.04 5.49 18.63
C ALA A 42 -7.34 4.75 18.99
N ASN A 43 -7.24 3.43 19.15
CA ASN A 43 -8.35 2.60 19.64
C ASN A 43 -8.87 3.14 20.98
N GLY A 44 -10.20 3.18 21.14
CA GLY A 44 -10.88 3.68 22.34
C GLY A 44 -11.02 5.20 22.45
N MET A 45 -10.45 5.98 21.53
CA MET A 45 -10.71 7.42 21.45
C MET A 45 -12.19 7.68 21.13
N ASN A 46 -12.82 8.68 21.73
CA ASN A 46 -14.22 8.98 21.41
C ASN A 46 -14.37 9.89 20.17
N THR A 47 -15.54 9.88 19.54
CA THR A 47 -15.83 10.69 18.33
C THR A 47 -15.57 12.19 18.51
N ALA A 48 -15.81 12.75 19.71
CA ALA A 48 -15.56 14.17 19.98
C ALA A 48 -14.06 14.49 20.03
N GLU A 49 -13.25 13.62 20.63
CA GLU A 49 -11.79 13.73 20.65
C GLU A 49 -11.21 13.59 19.24
N VAL A 50 -11.73 12.65 18.43
CA VAL A 50 -11.31 12.51 17.03
C VAL A 50 -11.56 13.80 16.27
N ARG A 51 -12.78 14.35 16.36
CA ARG A 51 -13.12 15.61 15.70
C ARG A 51 -12.27 16.78 16.20
N ALA A 52 -12.02 16.86 17.51
CA ALA A 52 -11.21 17.93 18.08
C ALA A 52 -9.75 17.89 17.63
N ARG A 53 -9.17 16.70 17.43
CA ARG A 53 -7.77 16.54 17.02
C ARG A 53 -7.58 16.54 15.51
N PHE A 54 -8.47 15.90 14.76
CA PHE A 54 -8.30 15.63 13.33
C PHE A 54 -9.24 16.44 12.44
N GLY A 55 -10.20 17.18 13.02
CA GLY A 55 -11.20 17.94 12.28
C GLY A 55 -12.39 17.10 11.83
N GLU A 56 -13.27 17.72 11.05
CA GLU A 56 -14.42 17.03 10.46
C GLU A 56 -13.97 16.04 9.38
N PRO A 57 -14.63 14.87 9.28
CA PRO A 57 -14.35 13.93 8.21
C PRO A 57 -14.85 14.45 6.87
N VAL A 58 -14.23 13.98 5.78
CA VAL A 58 -14.66 14.22 4.40
C VAL A 58 -16.01 13.55 4.13
N ASN A 59 -16.24 12.38 4.72
CA ASN A 59 -17.49 11.65 4.58
C ASN A 59 -17.83 10.86 5.84
N VAL A 60 -19.12 10.77 6.17
CA VAL A 60 -19.65 9.93 7.24
C VAL A 60 -20.59 8.91 6.61
N HIS A 61 -20.25 7.64 6.73
CA HIS A 61 -21.07 6.54 6.23
C HIS A 61 -22.16 6.18 7.24
N ALA A 62 -23.29 5.70 6.72
CA ALA A 62 -24.38 5.21 7.55
C ALA A 62 -23.93 4.07 8.45
N THR A 63 -24.48 4.03 9.66
CA THR A 63 -24.24 2.97 10.63
C THR A 63 -24.82 1.64 10.13
N VAL A 64 -24.09 0.54 10.34
CA VAL A 64 -24.50 -0.81 9.94
C VAL A 64 -24.30 -1.79 11.10
N GLY A 65 -25.25 -2.70 11.28
CA GLY A 65 -25.14 -3.86 12.19
C GLY A 65 -25.56 -3.61 13.65
N ASP A 66 -25.43 -4.67 14.44
CA ASP A 66 -25.54 -4.70 15.90
C ASP A 66 -24.40 -5.61 16.43
N PRO A 67 -23.37 -5.07 17.12
CA PRO A 67 -23.25 -3.68 17.56
C PRO A 67 -23.09 -2.68 16.39
N PRO A 68 -23.50 -1.42 16.57
CA PRO A 68 -23.51 -0.44 15.50
C PRO A 68 -22.11 -0.01 15.11
N ILE A 69 -21.73 -0.22 13.84
CA ILE A 69 -20.45 0.24 13.30
C ILE A 69 -20.66 1.43 12.37
N THR A 70 -19.95 2.53 12.64
CA THR A 70 -19.95 3.75 11.82
C THR A 70 -18.56 3.99 11.24
N ARG A 71 -18.47 4.37 9.96
CA ARG A 71 -17.19 4.70 9.31
C ARG A 71 -17.14 6.19 8.97
N TRP A 72 -16.07 6.85 9.39
CA TRP A 72 -15.72 8.19 8.90
C TRP A 72 -14.50 8.12 7.98
N GLU A 73 -14.51 8.88 6.91
CA GLU A 73 -13.42 9.00 5.94
C GLU A 73 -12.70 10.33 6.09
N TYR A 74 -11.37 10.27 6.16
CA TYR A 74 -10.44 11.38 6.03
C TYR A 74 -9.58 11.16 4.78
N ASP A 75 -8.84 12.18 4.33
CA ASP A 75 -8.09 12.11 3.05
C ASP A 75 -7.21 10.86 2.91
N ARG A 76 -6.46 10.54 3.98
CA ARG A 76 -5.44 9.48 3.97
C ARG A 76 -5.84 8.21 4.73
N TRP A 77 -6.96 8.22 5.43
CA TRP A 77 -7.36 7.12 6.29
C TRP A 77 -8.84 7.15 6.61
N SER A 78 -9.37 6.00 6.99
CA SER A 78 -10.74 5.81 7.47
C SER A 78 -10.71 5.33 8.91
N VAL A 79 -11.60 5.85 9.75
CA VAL A 79 -11.76 5.41 11.14
C VAL A 79 -13.13 4.77 11.32
N TYR A 80 -13.13 3.65 12.03
CA TYR A 80 -14.32 2.86 12.32
C TYR A 80 -14.64 3.00 13.81
N PHE A 81 -15.89 3.29 14.11
CA PHE A 81 -16.40 3.41 15.47
C PHE A 81 -17.39 2.30 15.74
N GLU A 82 -17.30 1.72 16.94
CA GLU A 82 -18.41 1.00 17.56
C GLU A 82 -19.05 1.94 18.58
N TYR A 83 -20.35 2.23 18.44
CA TYR A 83 -20.98 3.36 19.12
C TYR A 83 -20.21 4.67 18.88
N ASP A 84 -19.62 5.26 19.93
CA ASP A 84 -18.85 6.50 19.90
C ASP A 84 -17.34 6.29 20.06
N LEU A 85 -16.87 5.04 20.15
CA LEU A 85 -15.47 4.69 20.41
C LEU A 85 -14.78 4.16 19.17
N VAL A 86 -13.54 4.60 18.93
CA VAL A 86 -12.71 4.09 17.84
C VAL A 86 -12.45 2.60 18.04
N LEU A 87 -12.93 1.81 17.08
CA LEU A 87 -12.61 0.40 16.95
C LEU A 87 -11.28 0.21 16.21
N PHE A 88 -11.14 0.82 15.03
CA PHE A 88 -9.94 0.68 14.21
C PHE A 88 -9.73 1.84 13.24
N THR A 89 -8.47 2.14 12.90
CA THR A 89 -8.12 3.11 11.87
C THR A 89 -7.36 2.41 10.74
N VAL A 90 -7.83 2.60 9.51
CA VAL A 90 -7.29 1.98 8.29
C VAL A 90 -6.69 3.06 7.40
N LEU A 91 -5.41 2.94 7.07
CA LEU A 91 -4.78 3.83 6.08
C LEU A 91 -5.25 3.49 4.66
N HIS A 92 -5.50 4.52 3.86
CA HIS A 92 -5.75 4.35 2.44
C HIS A 92 -4.47 3.89 1.75
N LYS A 93 -4.61 3.11 0.67
CA LYS A 93 -3.47 2.64 -0.10
C LYS A 93 -2.65 3.82 -0.60
N GLY A 94 -1.35 3.83 -0.29
CA GLY A 94 -0.46 4.91 -0.69
C GLY A 94 -0.58 6.18 0.14
N ALA A 95 -1.26 6.14 1.30
CA ALA A 95 -1.24 7.22 2.28
C ALA A 95 0.17 7.54 2.80
N VAL A 96 1.07 6.57 2.68
CA VAL A 96 2.41 6.56 3.25
C VAL A 96 3.50 6.74 2.19
N ILE A 97 3.19 6.49 0.92
CA ILE A 97 4.13 6.78 -0.16
C ILE A 97 4.18 8.28 -0.36
N ASP A 98 5.29 8.90 0.02
CA ASP A 98 5.63 10.20 -0.55
C ASP A 98 5.84 9.93 -2.04
N LYS A 99 4.96 10.45 -2.91
CA LYS A 99 5.22 10.44 -4.36
C LYS A 99 6.41 11.36 -4.58
N LYS A 100 7.62 10.85 -4.36
CA LYS A 100 8.82 11.49 -4.85
C LYS A 100 8.73 11.41 -6.37
N THR A 101 8.20 12.47 -6.96
CA THR A 101 8.31 12.75 -8.38
C THR A 101 9.79 12.79 -8.72
N GLU A 102 10.28 11.76 -9.38
CA GLU A 102 11.43 11.78 -10.29
C GLU A 102 11.18 10.76 -11.40
#